data_AF-A0A351JUK4-F1
#
_entry.id   AF-A0A351JUK4-F1
#
_cell.length_a   1.000
_cell.length_b   1.000
_cell.length_c   1.000
_cell.angle_alpha   90.00
_cell.angle_beta   90.00
_cell.angle_gamma   90.00
#
_symmetry.space_group_name_H-M   'P 1'
#
loop_
_entity.id
_entity.type
_entity.pdbx_description
1 polymer ?
#
loop_
_entity_poly.entity_id
_entity_poly.type
_entity_poly.pdbx_seq_one_letter_code
_entity_poly.pdbx_strand_id
1 'polypeptide(L)'
;MSGQYRYRSSVRGLIGALILVLIAGLAGMAQIRTGLIEHDTHHPLFRHPFGAAPTGTEVRLRIRVGTGDAQAVSISYWDHAQQVRATRGMEIVGHSPDGSYEYWEARLASATPTVLWYHFVIQGADQTVYYGDPGQDGGAGRAVSRNPDDFQLTIYDREFRTPDWMKNAITYQIFLDRFYDGDPANNHAADDRGFRGGTPLEHREWGM
;
A
#
# COMPACT_ATOMS: atom_id res chain seq x y z
N MET A 1 27.17 37.75 66.88
CA MET A 1 27.76 38.91 66.18
C MET A 1 27.02 39.07 64.85
N SER A 2 25.77 39.54 64.82
CA SER A 2 25.33 40.95 64.85
C SER A 2 26.06 41.84 63.83
N GLY A 3 25.55 41.87 62.60
CA GLY A 3 25.90 42.88 61.60
C GLY A 3 24.61 43.34 60.91
N GLN A 4 24.00 44.38 61.45
CA GLN A 4 22.92 45.10 60.77
C GLN A 4 23.52 46.02 59.71
N TYR A 5 23.01 45.96 58.48
CA TYR A 5 23.11 47.08 57.55
C TYR A 5 21.71 47.40 57.01
N ARG A 6 21.20 48.55 57.48
CA ARG A 6 20.05 49.26 56.92
C ARG A 6 20.48 49.92 55.62
N TYR A 7 19.77 49.66 54.53
CA TYR A 7 19.66 50.61 53.42
C TYR A 7 18.18 50.82 53.13
N ARG A 8 17.70 52.06 53.33
CA ARG A 8 16.39 52.53 52.89
C ARG A 8 16.64 53.51 51.77
N SER A 9 16.18 53.21 50.57
CA SER A 9 15.74 54.24 49.64
C SER A 9 14.59 53.69 48.81
N SER A 10 13.53 54.49 48.77
CA SER A 10 12.26 54.22 48.12
C SER A 10 12.34 54.80 46.72
N VAL A 11 12.06 54.01 45.69
CA VAL A 11 11.50 54.52 44.44
C VAL A 11 10.39 53.57 43.99
N ARG A 12 9.15 54.04 44.17
CA ARG A 12 7.97 53.55 43.46
C ARG A 12 7.99 54.17 42.06
N GLY A 13 7.77 53.41 41.00
CA GLY A 13 7.53 53.99 39.67
C GLY A 13 7.54 53.02 38.52
N LEU A 14 6.33 52.74 38.01
CA LEU A 14 5.97 52.21 36.69
C LEU A 14 6.38 50.78 36.33
N ILE A 15 5.42 49.87 36.51
CA ILE A 15 5.26 48.67 35.69
C ILE A 15 4.85 49.15 34.29
N GLY A 16 5.81 49.19 33.36
CA GLY A 16 5.51 49.26 31.93
C GLY A 16 5.06 47.89 31.46
N ALA A 17 3.76 47.73 31.20
CA ALA A 17 3.24 46.55 30.50
C ALA A 17 3.69 46.62 29.04
N LEU A 18 4.77 45.91 28.71
CA LEU A 18 5.18 45.67 27.34
C LEU A 18 4.24 44.60 26.75
N ILE A 19 3.18 45.02 26.07
CA ILE A 19 2.35 44.13 25.27
C ILE A 19 3.13 43.81 24.00
N LEU A 20 3.86 42.70 24.01
CA LEU A 20 4.35 42.07 22.79
C LEU A 20 3.12 41.47 22.08
N VAL A 21 2.63 42.16 21.04
CA VAL A 21 1.72 41.52 20.08
C VAL A 21 2.60 40.61 19.20
N LEU A 22 2.75 39.37 19.66
CA LEU A 22 3.16 38.27 18.77
C LEU A 22 2.00 38.09 17.79
N ILE A 23 2.12 38.69 16.61
CA ILE A 23 1.36 38.23 15.44
C ILE A 23 1.97 36.87 15.12
N ALA A 24 1.47 35.83 15.79
CA ALA A 24 1.56 34.48 15.27
C ALA A 24 0.80 34.51 13.95
N GLY A 25 1.52 34.65 12.85
CA GLY A 25 1.04 34.21 11.56
C GLY A 25 0.74 32.72 11.71
N LEU A 26 -0.49 32.39 12.09
CA LEU A 26 -1.08 31.09 11.84
C LEU A 26 -1.23 31.01 10.31
N ALA A 27 -0.11 30.78 9.62
CA ALA A 27 -0.17 29.93 8.45
C ALA A 27 -0.70 28.61 9.01
N GLY A 28 -2.01 28.39 8.88
CA GLY A 28 -2.62 27.12 9.24
C GLY A 28 -1.79 26.06 8.54
N MET A 29 -1.12 25.20 9.33
CA MET A 29 -0.33 24.11 8.79
C MET A 29 -1.27 23.32 7.87
N ALA A 30 -0.94 23.26 6.58
CA ALA A 30 -1.79 22.60 5.60
C ALA A 30 -1.93 21.14 6.02
N GLN A 31 -3.12 20.78 6.49
CA GLN A 31 -3.43 19.41 6.88
C GLN A 31 -3.55 18.56 5.63
N ILE A 32 -2.98 17.35 5.66
CA ILE A 32 -3.08 16.42 4.54
C ILE A 32 -4.55 16.04 4.33
N ARG A 33 -5.13 16.44 3.19
CA ARG A 33 -6.51 16.11 2.82
C ARG A 33 -6.54 14.69 2.25
N THR A 34 -6.78 13.71 3.11
CA THR A 34 -6.77 12.28 2.74
C THR A 34 -7.76 11.93 1.62
N GLY A 35 -8.87 12.65 1.49
CA GLY A 35 -9.83 12.48 0.39
C GLY A 35 -9.32 12.87 -1.00
N LEU A 36 -8.17 13.56 -1.09
CA LEU A 36 -7.50 13.88 -2.35
C LEU A 36 -6.34 12.90 -2.66
N ILE A 37 -6.06 11.95 -1.77
CA ILE A 37 -5.01 10.96 -1.98
C ILE A 37 -5.57 9.78 -2.77
N GLU A 38 -4.95 9.43 -3.89
CA GLU A 38 -5.33 8.24 -4.64
C GLU A 38 -4.16 7.58 -5.36
N HIS A 39 -4.10 6.27 -5.21
CA HIS A 39 -3.36 5.36 -6.05
C HIS A 39 -4.22 4.12 -6.28
N ASP A 40 -4.41 3.75 -7.54
CA ASP A 40 -5.10 2.52 -7.95
C ASP A 40 -4.18 1.67 -8.82
N THR A 41 -3.84 0.47 -8.33
CA THR A 41 -2.92 -0.43 -9.03
C THR A 41 -3.46 -0.97 -10.35
N HIS A 42 -4.78 -0.90 -10.58
CA HIS A 42 -5.45 -1.32 -11.81
C HIS A 42 -5.59 -0.19 -12.82
N HIS A 43 -5.38 1.06 -12.41
CA HIS A 43 -5.51 2.20 -13.30
C HIS A 43 -4.14 2.60 -13.90
N PRO A 44 -4.01 2.65 -15.24
CA PRO A 44 -2.72 2.85 -15.93
C PRO A 44 -2.05 4.21 -15.66
N LEU A 45 -2.83 5.20 -15.19
CA LEU A 45 -2.30 6.47 -14.72
C LEU A 45 -1.37 6.29 -13.50
N PHE A 46 -1.76 5.41 -12.57
CA PHE A 46 -1.11 5.24 -11.28
C PHE A 46 -0.08 4.11 -11.27
N ARG A 47 -0.24 3.09 -12.12
CA ARG A 47 0.71 1.99 -12.24
C ARG A 47 0.89 1.56 -13.69
N HIS A 48 2.13 1.51 -14.15
CA HIS A 48 2.44 1.03 -15.51
C HIS A 48 3.85 0.45 -15.63
N PRO A 49 4.05 -0.71 -16.29
CA PRO A 49 3.02 -1.57 -16.87
C PRO A 49 2.08 -2.18 -15.80
N PHE A 50 0.91 -2.64 -16.23
CA PHE A 50 -0.04 -3.31 -15.36
C PHE A 50 0.47 -4.70 -14.94
N GLY A 51 0.15 -5.13 -13.72
CA GLY A 51 0.45 -6.47 -13.23
C GLY A 51 1.93 -6.72 -12.93
N ALA A 52 2.35 -7.96 -13.11
CA ALA A 52 3.73 -8.39 -12.93
C ALA A 52 4.62 -7.92 -14.09
N ALA A 53 5.86 -7.54 -13.80
CA ALA A 53 6.81 -7.04 -14.79
C ALA A 53 8.04 -7.96 -14.86
N PRO A 54 8.68 -8.13 -16.03
CA PRO A 54 9.90 -8.90 -16.11
C PRO A 54 11.07 -8.15 -15.46
N THR A 55 12.12 -8.88 -15.08
CA THR A 55 13.36 -8.29 -14.57
C THR A 55 13.89 -7.20 -15.51
N GLY A 56 14.42 -6.13 -14.91
CA GLY A 56 14.93 -4.95 -15.61
C GLY A 56 13.88 -4.01 -16.21
N THR A 57 12.59 -4.30 -16.09
CA THR A 57 11.53 -3.36 -16.49
C THR A 57 11.27 -2.34 -15.39
N GLU A 58 11.30 -1.06 -15.75
CA GLU A 58 10.86 0.01 -14.85
C GLU A 58 9.34 0.04 -14.76
N VAL A 59 8.84 -0.12 -13.54
CA VAL A 59 7.43 0.08 -13.21
C VAL A 59 7.28 1.49 -12.63
N ARG A 60 6.54 2.32 -13.37
CA ARG A 60 6.14 3.66 -12.95
C ARG A 60 5.00 3.54 -11.95
N LEU A 61 5.20 4.14 -10.80
CA LEU A 61 4.23 4.24 -9.72
C LEU A 61 3.95 5.72 -9.46
N ARG A 62 2.67 6.06 -9.43
CA ARG A 62 2.19 7.43 -9.25
C ARG A 62 1.08 7.46 -8.21
N ILE A 63 1.06 8.51 -7.40
CA ILE A 63 0.00 8.81 -6.45
C ILE A 63 -0.42 10.27 -6.66
N ARG A 64 -1.71 10.57 -6.55
CA ARG A 64 -2.14 11.98 -6.43
C ARG A 64 -2.27 12.37 -4.96
N VAL A 65 -1.94 13.62 -4.64
CA VAL A 65 -2.06 14.21 -3.30
C VAL A 65 -2.55 15.66 -3.46
N GLY A 66 -3.30 16.20 -2.50
CA GLY A 66 -3.76 17.59 -2.56
C GLY A 66 -2.60 18.57 -2.75
N THR A 67 -2.77 19.57 -3.63
CA THR A 67 -1.72 20.55 -3.93
C THR A 67 -1.31 21.29 -2.66
N GLY A 68 0.00 21.26 -2.36
CA GLY A 68 0.56 21.87 -1.15
C GLY A 68 0.35 21.10 0.16
N ASP A 69 -0.30 19.92 0.13
CA ASP A 69 -0.52 19.11 1.34
C ASP A 69 0.75 18.33 1.75
N ALA A 70 1.58 17.94 0.78
CA ALA A 70 2.80 17.18 1.01
C ALA A 70 4.06 18.04 0.82
N GLN A 71 4.98 17.93 1.77
CA GLN A 71 6.35 18.43 1.64
C GLN A 71 7.25 17.42 0.93
N ALA A 72 6.97 16.13 1.12
CA ALA A 72 7.65 15.03 0.44
C ALA A 72 6.72 13.83 0.30
N VAL A 73 6.88 13.09 -0.80
CA VAL A 73 6.23 11.79 -1.01
C VAL A 73 7.30 10.77 -1.37
N SER A 74 7.21 9.58 -0.77
CA SER A 74 8.11 8.49 -1.06
C SER A 74 7.39 7.15 -1.12
N ILE A 75 8.00 6.18 -1.78
CA ILE A 75 7.59 4.78 -1.76
C ILE A 75 8.50 4.06 -0.77
N SER A 76 7.92 3.50 0.27
CA SER A 76 8.60 2.57 1.16
C SER A 76 8.32 1.16 0.64
N TYR A 77 9.34 0.36 0.34
CA TYR A 77 9.17 -0.98 -0.20
C TYR A 77 10.08 -2.02 0.43
N TRP A 78 9.54 -3.21 0.67
CA TRP A 78 10.27 -4.41 1.06
C TRP A 78 10.61 -5.23 -0.17
N ASP A 79 11.90 -5.50 -0.39
CA ASP A 79 12.37 -6.42 -1.42
C ASP A 79 12.53 -7.81 -0.82
N HIS A 80 11.68 -8.76 -1.27
CA HIS A 80 11.68 -10.11 -0.75
C HIS A 80 12.95 -10.91 -1.12
N ALA A 81 13.62 -10.62 -2.24
CA ALA A 81 14.87 -11.30 -2.60
C ALA A 81 16.05 -10.80 -1.74
N GLN A 82 16.10 -9.49 -1.50
CA GLN A 82 17.19 -8.86 -0.73
C GLN A 82 16.95 -8.87 0.79
N GLN A 83 15.72 -9.16 1.24
CA GLN A 83 15.31 -9.12 2.64
C GLN A 83 15.58 -7.75 3.30
N VAL A 84 15.28 -6.67 2.57
CA VAL A 84 15.52 -5.30 3.02
C VAL A 84 14.34 -4.37 2.73
N ARG A 85 14.08 -3.42 3.63
CA ARG A 85 13.18 -2.28 3.40
C ARG A 85 14.00 -1.10 2.88
N ALA A 86 13.59 -0.52 1.77
CA ALA A 86 14.18 0.67 1.19
C ALA A 86 13.10 1.74 0.92
N THR A 87 13.55 2.97 0.70
CA THR A 87 12.68 4.10 0.39
C THR A 87 13.12 4.76 -0.92
N ARG A 88 12.16 5.13 -1.76
CA ARG A 88 12.39 5.88 -3.01
C ARG A 88 11.58 7.17 -2.98
N GLY A 89 12.27 8.32 -2.99
CA GLY A 89 11.60 9.62 -3.15
C GLY A 89 10.88 9.74 -4.49
N MET A 90 9.77 10.47 -4.50
CA MET A 90 8.96 10.76 -5.68
C MET A 90 9.09 12.22 -6.09
N GLU A 91 8.84 12.51 -7.36
CA GLU A 91 8.87 13.86 -7.93
C GLU A 91 7.48 14.25 -8.44
N ILE A 92 7.14 15.54 -8.35
CA ILE A 92 5.92 16.07 -8.95
C ILE A 92 6.08 16.06 -10.48
N VAL A 93 5.16 15.42 -11.18
CA VAL A 93 5.16 15.31 -12.65
C VAL A 93 3.98 16.02 -13.32
N GLY A 94 3.07 16.58 -12.53
CA GLY A 94 1.96 17.35 -13.05
C GLY A 94 0.93 17.72 -11.99
N HIS A 95 -0.02 18.56 -12.38
CA HIS A 95 -1.12 19.04 -11.56
C HIS A 95 -2.45 18.70 -12.23
N SER A 96 -3.52 18.62 -11.45
CA SER A 96 -4.88 18.58 -11.99
C SER A 96 -5.21 19.87 -12.74
N PRO A 97 -6.13 19.85 -13.72
CA PRO A 97 -6.51 21.06 -14.46
C PRO A 97 -7.05 22.19 -13.58
N ASP A 98 -7.69 21.85 -12.47
CA ASP A 98 -8.24 22.80 -11.49
C ASP A 98 -7.25 23.15 -10.36
N GLY A 99 -6.03 22.58 -10.38
CA GLY A 99 -5.00 22.79 -9.37
C GLY A 99 -5.31 22.18 -8.00
N SER A 100 -6.35 21.35 -7.85
CA SER A 100 -6.73 20.72 -6.59
C SER A 100 -5.73 19.67 -6.08
N TYR A 101 -5.04 18.94 -6.97
CA TYR A 101 -4.05 17.93 -6.60
C TYR A 101 -2.84 17.87 -7.55
N GLU A 102 -1.77 17.29 -7.03
CA GLU A 102 -0.49 17.04 -7.68
C GLU A 102 -0.27 15.55 -7.89
N TYR A 103 0.33 15.19 -9.02
CA TYR A 103 0.77 13.83 -9.29
C TYR A 103 2.25 13.66 -8.94
N TRP A 104 2.52 12.77 -8.00
CA TRP A 104 3.86 12.38 -7.59
C TRP A 104 4.21 11.05 -8.25
N GLU A 105 5.42 10.93 -8.80
CA GLU A 105 5.87 9.75 -9.53
C GLU A 105 7.26 9.27 -9.10
N ALA A 106 7.43 7.95 -9.06
CA ALA A 106 8.73 7.29 -9.04
C ALA A 106 8.69 6.03 -9.90
N ARG A 107 9.88 5.49 -10.19
CA ARG A 107 10.05 4.22 -10.89
C ARG A 107 10.77 3.24 -9.99
N LEU A 108 10.27 2.00 -9.94
CA LEU A 108 10.93 0.87 -9.30
C LEU A 108 11.29 -0.16 -10.38
N ALA A 109 12.44 -0.79 -10.22
CA ALA A 109 12.89 -1.89 -11.05
C ALA A 109 13.75 -2.82 -10.20
N SER A 110 13.82 -4.09 -10.58
CA SER A 110 14.79 -5.03 -10.01
C SER A 110 15.46 -5.83 -11.12
N ALA A 111 16.77 -6.05 -10.97
CA ALA A 111 17.57 -6.84 -11.91
C ALA A 111 17.38 -8.35 -11.68
N THR A 112 16.90 -8.75 -10.50
CA THR A 112 16.67 -10.14 -10.11
C THR A 112 15.19 -10.39 -9.84
N PRO A 113 14.66 -11.59 -10.08
CA PRO A 113 13.28 -11.91 -9.74
C PRO A 113 13.02 -11.67 -8.25
N THR A 114 11.92 -10.98 -7.93
CA THR A 114 11.56 -10.62 -6.55
C THR A 114 10.09 -10.24 -6.46
N VAL A 115 9.57 -10.14 -5.25
CA VAL A 115 8.30 -9.46 -4.96
C VAL A 115 8.63 -8.21 -4.16
N LEU A 116 8.27 -7.05 -4.71
CA LEU A 116 8.35 -5.77 -4.03
C LEU A 116 7.01 -5.49 -3.35
N TRP A 117 7.02 -5.39 -2.03
CA TRP A 117 5.85 -5.02 -1.24
C TRP A 117 5.97 -3.55 -0.88
N TYR A 118 5.05 -2.69 -1.31
CA TYR A 118 5.22 -1.24 -1.16
C TYR A 118 3.97 -0.50 -0.69
N HIS A 119 4.20 0.64 -0.04
CA HIS A 119 3.18 1.65 0.25
C HIS A 119 3.79 3.05 0.08
N PHE A 120 2.92 4.05 0.01
CA PHE A 120 3.33 5.46 -0.07
C PHE A 120 3.40 6.08 1.32
N VAL A 121 4.43 6.88 1.54
CA VAL A 121 4.62 7.71 2.73
C VAL A 121 4.51 9.17 2.28
N ILE A 122 3.47 9.85 2.76
CA ILE A 122 3.16 11.24 2.46
C ILE A 122 3.50 12.07 3.71
N GLN A 123 4.53 12.89 3.62
CA GLN A 123 5.01 13.72 4.72
C GLN A 123 4.49 15.15 4.53
N GLY A 124 3.67 15.62 5.46
CA GLY A 124 3.21 17.00 5.57
C GLY A 124 4.04 17.79 6.60
N ALA A 125 3.56 18.97 6.97
CA ALA A 125 4.28 19.83 7.91
C ALA A 125 4.33 19.28 9.35
N ASP A 126 3.24 18.65 9.81
CA ASP A 126 3.05 18.21 11.19
C ASP A 126 2.53 16.76 11.30
N GLN A 127 2.31 16.10 10.17
CA GLN A 127 1.75 14.75 10.12
C GLN A 127 2.36 13.93 8.99
N THR A 128 2.30 12.61 9.15
CA THR A 128 2.62 11.65 8.10
C THR A 128 1.39 10.78 7.86
N VAL A 129 1.01 10.66 6.60
CA VAL A 129 -0.06 9.76 6.14
C VAL A 129 0.58 8.65 5.31
N TYR A 130 0.10 7.44 5.52
CA TYR A 130 0.50 6.29 4.73
C TYR A 130 -0.63 5.92 3.78
N TYR A 131 -0.32 5.45 2.58
CA TYR A 131 -1.32 4.98 1.63
C TYR A 131 -0.92 3.61 1.10
N GLY A 132 -1.72 2.60 1.40
CA GLY A 132 -1.42 1.19 1.14
C GLY A 132 -2.64 0.41 0.68
N ASP A 133 -2.47 -0.90 0.53
CA ASP A 133 -3.54 -1.82 0.13
C ASP A 133 -4.53 -2.00 1.29
N PRO A 134 -5.85 -1.92 1.08
CA PRO A 134 -6.83 -2.27 2.10
C PRO A 134 -7.03 -3.79 2.28
N GLY A 135 -6.25 -4.64 1.60
CA GLY A 135 -6.35 -6.10 1.64
C GLY A 135 -7.25 -6.68 0.55
N GLN A 136 -7.31 -6.04 -0.63
CA GLN A 136 -8.28 -6.38 -1.71
C GLN A 136 -7.61 -6.86 -3.02
N ASP A 137 -6.47 -7.54 -2.92
CA ASP A 137 -5.72 -8.06 -4.08
C ASP A 137 -5.36 -6.99 -5.12
N GLY A 138 -5.17 -5.73 -4.69
CA GLY A 138 -4.95 -4.57 -5.55
C GLY A 138 -6.14 -3.60 -5.62
N GLY A 139 -6.24 -2.88 -6.74
CA GLY A 139 -7.17 -1.76 -6.91
C GLY A 139 -6.76 -0.48 -6.18
N ALA A 140 -7.77 0.32 -5.81
CA ALA A 140 -7.62 1.55 -5.07
C ALA A 140 -7.19 1.32 -3.62
N GLY A 141 -6.17 2.05 -3.18
CA GLY A 141 -5.68 1.98 -1.81
C GLY A 141 -6.51 2.73 -0.78
N ARG A 142 -5.96 2.81 0.44
CA ARG A 142 -6.54 3.58 1.53
C ARG A 142 -5.46 4.34 2.31
N ALA A 143 -5.78 5.59 2.64
CA ALA A 143 -4.99 6.41 3.56
C ALA A 143 -5.18 5.93 5.02
N VAL A 144 -4.08 5.75 5.75
CA VAL A 144 -4.05 5.38 7.17
C VAL A 144 -2.98 6.17 7.92
N SER A 145 -3.14 6.32 9.23
CA SER A 145 -2.20 7.07 10.08
C SER A 145 -1.01 6.23 10.58
N ARG A 146 -1.09 4.91 10.50
CA ARG A 146 -0.04 3.97 10.92
C ARG A 146 -0.21 2.61 10.25
N ASN A 147 0.89 1.86 10.13
CA ASN A 147 0.94 0.45 9.72
C ASN A 147 0.03 0.13 8.52
N PRO A 148 0.27 0.72 7.34
CA PRO A 148 -0.41 0.31 6.11
C PRO A 148 -0.03 -1.13 5.74
N ASP A 149 -0.95 -1.85 5.09
CA ASP A 149 -0.58 -3.04 4.33
C ASP A 149 0.05 -2.60 2.99
N ASP A 150 0.97 -3.43 2.50
CA ASP A 150 1.72 -3.16 1.28
C ASP A 150 0.98 -3.68 0.06
N PHE A 151 0.99 -2.91 -1.03
CA PHE A 151 0.66 -3.40 -2.36
C PHE A 151 1.74 -4.35 -2.87
N GLN A 152 1.35 -5.29 -3.73
CA GLN A 152 2.28 -6.22 -4.35
C GLN A 152 2.72 -5.78 -5.76
N LEU A 153 4.03 -5.82 -6.01
CA LEU A 153 4.65 -5.74 -7.33
C LEU A 153 5.57 -6.95 -7.56
N THR A 154 5.11 -7.91 -8.35
CA THR A 154 5.90 -9.07 -8.75
C THR A 154 6.82 -8.72 -9.91
N ILE A 155 8.12 -8.96 -9.71
CA ILE A 155 9.14 -8.92 -10.75
C ILE A 155 9.56 -10.36 -11.07
N TYR A 156 9.21 -10.86 -12.25
CA TYR A 156 9.48 -12.25 -12.66
C TYR A 156 10.69 -12.35 -13.59
N ASP A 157 11.26 -13.53 -13.72
CA ASP A 157 12.36 -13.79 -14.66
C ASP A 157 11.92 -13.49 -16.10
N ARG A 158 12.62 -12.58 -16.79
CA ARG A 158 12.32 -12.21 -18.19
C ARG A 158 12.30 -13.41 -19.14
N GLU A 159 13.04 -14.48 -18.84
CA GLU A 159 13.07 -15.70 -19.65
C GLU A 159 11.99 -16.71 -19.27
N PHE A 160 11.17 -16.43 -18.24
CA PHE A 160 10.02 -17.25 -17.92
C PHE A 160 9.02 -17.27 -19.09
N ARG A 161 8.59 -18.47 -19.45
CA ARG A 161 7.59 -18.72 -20.51
C ARG A 161 6.52 -19.63 -19.96
N THR A 162 5.25 -19.26 -20.18
CA THR A 162 4.13 -20.17 -20.00
C THR A 162 3.89 -20.95 -21.29
N PRO A 163 3.46 -22.24 -21.21
CA PRO A 163 3.19 -23.03 -22.41
C PRO A 163 2.17 -22.35 -23.34
N ASP A 164 2.51 -22.19 -24.62
CA ASP A 164 1.67 -21.44 -25.57
C ASP A 164 0.31 -22.09 -25.80
N TRP A 165 0.26 -23.42 -25.78
CA TRP A 165 -0.99 -24.17 -25.95
C TRP A 165 -1.99 -23.87 -24.82
N MET A 166 -1.52 -23.65 -23.59
CA MET A 166 -2.39 -23.44 -22.43
C MET A 166 -3.08 -22.08 -22.46
N LYS A 167 -2.45 -21.06 -23.08
CA LYS A 167 -3.02 -19.71 -23.23
C LYS A 167 -4.31 -19.68 -24.05
N ASN A 168 -4.47 -20.66 -24.94
CA ASN A 168 -5.61 -20.79 -25.84
C ASN A 168 -6.42 -22.08 -25.58
N ALA A 169 -6.11 -22.81 -24.52
CA ALA A 169 -6.79 -24.04 -24.18
C ALA A 169 -8.14 -23.74 -23.51
N ILE A 170 -9.15 -24.54 -23.83
CA ILE A 170 -10.37 -24.64 -23.02
C ILE A 170 -10.13 -25.77 -22.03
N THR A 171 -10.09 -25.44 -20.74
CA THR A 171 -9.84 -26.42 -19.69
C THR A 171 -11.17 -26.99 -19.18
N TYR A 172 -11.25 -28.31 -19.07
CA TYR A 172 -12.37 -29.01 -18.44
C TYR A 172 -11.86 -29.76 -17.21
N GLN A 173 -12.25 -29.30 -16.02
CA GLN A 173 -11.87 -29.93 -14.76
C GLN A 173 -12.84 -31.08 -14.43
N ILE A 174 -12.31 -32.30 -14.33
CA ILE A 174 -13.09 -33.51 -14.05
C ILE A 174 -12.88 -33.91 -12.59
N PHE A 175 -13.97 -34.01 -11.83
CA PHE A 175 -13.97 -34.72 -10.55
C PHE A 175 -14.30 -36.20 -10.81
N LEU A 176 -13.27 -37.06 -10.75
CA LEU A 176 -13.34 -38.41 -11.31
C LEU A 176 -14.49 -39.27 -10.74
N ASP A 177 -14.69 -39.24 -9.43
CA ASP A 177 -15.73 -40.00 -8.73
C ASP A 177 -17.16 -39.63 -9.16
N ARG A 178 -17.37 -38.41 -9.67
CA ARG A 178 -18.70 -37.85 -9.97
C ARG A 178 -18.88 -37.45 -11.43
N PHE A 179 -17.96 -37.83 -12.30
CA PHE A 179 -18.04 -37.50 -13.72
C PHE A 179 -18.71 -38.60 -14.53
N TYR A 180 -18.14 -39.80 -14.51
CA TYR A 180 -18.65 -40.94 -15.26
C TYR A 180 -18.05 -42.25 -14.74
N ASP A 181 -18.90 -43.23 -14.42
CA ASP A 181 -18.48 -44.59 -14.11
C ASP A 181 -18.31 -45.38 -15.43
N GLY A 182 -17.06 -45.52 -15.87
CA GLY A 182 -16.70 -46.22 -17.10
C GLY A 182 -16.38 -47.70 -16.91
N ASP A 183 -16.20 -48.17 -15.67
CA ASP A 183 -15.88 -49.55 -15.35
C ASP A 183 -16.30 -49.89 -13.92
N PRO A 184 -17.50 -50.45 -13.73
CA PRO A 184 -18.01 -50.77 -12.40
C PRO A 184 -17.19 -51.79 -11.62
N ALA A 185 -16.29 -52.54 -12.26
CA ALA A 185 -15.44 -53.53 -11.58
C ALA A 185 -14.41 -52.89 -10.64
N ASN A 186 -14.12 -51.60 -10.82
CA ASN A 186 -13.21 -50.83 -9.96
C ASN A 186 -13.95 -49.93 -8.94
N ASN A 187 -15.27 -50.06 -8.81
CA ASN A 187 -16.04 -49.35 -7.81
C ASN A 187 -15.70 -49.90 -6.41
N HIS A 188 -15.09 -49.06 -5.58
CA HIS A 188 -14.79 -49.37 -4.19
C HIS A 188 -15.72 -48.57 -3.27
N ALA A 189 -16.51 -49.27 -2.47
CA ALA A 189 -17.21 -48.63 -1.37
C ALA A 189 -16.19 -48.03 -0.39
N ALA A 190 -16.51 -46.88 0.21
CA ALA A 190 -15.69 -46.32 1.26
C ALA A 190 -15.58 -47.31 2.42
N ASP A 191 -14.35 -47.75 2.73
CA ASP A 191 -14.02 -48.61 3.86
C ASP A 191 -13.31 -47.81 4.98
N ASP A 192 -12.86 -48.51 6.02
CA ASP A 192 -12.12 -47.96 7.16
C ASP A 192 -10.74 -47.38 6.78
N ARG A 193 -10.32 -47.48 5.52
CA ARG A 193 -9.01 -47.06 5.02
C ARG A 193 -9.06 -45.78 4.17
N GLY A 194 -10.25 -45.29 3.81
CA GLY A 194 -10.40 -44.44 2.63
C GLY A 194 -11.02 -43.05 2.80
N PHE A 195 -11.40 -42.58 3.99
CA PHE A 195 -12.07 -41.28 4.12
C PHE A 195 -11.14 -40.14 4.58
N ARG A 196 -11.16 -39.00 3.87
CA ARG A 196 -10.66 -37.73 4.40
C ARG A 196 -11.85 -36.89 4.89
N GLY A 197 -12.07 -36.87 6.21
CA GLY A 197 -13.11 -36.07 6.88
C GLY A 197 -13.79 -36.81 8.04
N GLY A 198 -14.87 -36.23 8.61
CA GLY A 198 -15.80 -36.92 9.50
C GLY A 198 -16.96 -37.57 8.72
N THR A 199 -17.33 -38.79 9.13
CA THR A 199 -18.39 -39.70 8.61
C THR A 199 -19.22 -39.19 7.42
N PRO A 200 -19.26 -39.91 6.28
CA PRO A 200 -20.03 -39.50 5.11
C PRO A 200 -21.53 -39.32 5.43
N LEU A 201 -22.11 -38.19 5.02
CA LEU A 201 -23.55 -38.05 4.82
C LEU A 201 -23.83 -38.46 3.37
N GLU A 202 -24.39 -39.65 3.19
CA GLU A 202 -24.79 -40.19 1.88
C GLU A 202 -26.16 -39.62 1.48
N HIS A 203 -26.26 -38.99 0.30
CA HIS A 203 -27.53 -38.67 -0.33
C HIS A 203 -27.77 -39.66 -1.47
N ARG A 204 -28.83 -40.47 -1.36
CA ARG A 204 -29.02 -41.68 -2.18
C ARG A 204 -29.77 -41.48 -3.50
N GLU A 205 -30.38 -40.32 -3.73
CA GLU A 205 -31.13 -40.08 -4.96
C GLU A 205 -30.88 -38.68 -5.50
N TRP A 206 -30.39 -38.60 -6.73
CA TRP A 206 -30.45 -37.40 -7.55
C TRP A 206 -31.39 -37.73 -8.71
N GLY A 207 -32.66 -37.34 -8.57
CA GLY A 207 -33.63 -37.48 -9.65
C GLY A 207 -33.23 -36.61 -10.85
N MET A 208 -33.37 -37.16 -12.07
CA MET A 208 -33.43 -36.36 -13.30
C MET A 208 -34.82 -35.75 -13.46
#